data_AF-A0A931UY65-F1
#
_entry.id   AF-A0A931UY65-F1
#
_cell.length_a   1.000
_cell.length_b   1.000
_cell.length_c   1.000
_cell.angle_alpha   90.00
_cell.angle_beta   90.00
_cell.angle_gamma   90.00
#
_symmetry.space_group_name_H-M   'P 1'
#
loop_
_entity.id
_entity.type
_entity.pdbx_description
1 polymer ?
#
loop_
_entity_poly.entity_id
_entity_poly.type
_entity_poly.pdbx_seq_one_letter_code
_entity_poly.pdbx_strand_id
1 'polypeptide(L)'
;MPAKKIPTVLPTITPTMTVDVSQKVLDGTPMRALVFLRASRNLPIRAALQRVGYGAEDYNEGWRLLTESCGFFDDVEAPMKDEAAEAVKELDAWDEGGFRRARAALARLHPEQHDFVFRGGLKPSQGLPAVMGVMTFLDRLDELEKSPERKSTRKADQAAVATLAKRGIDDKERKRLRALVDLIQSSPDLLDGGDKREEKKQAALLKLRAWFEDWSSTARTVITRRDQLISLGLAQRKSNGKIEDVDDEASDDERAPIRPQSAPVPTAAPSNGEIATTN
;
A
#
# COMPACT_ATOMS: atom_id res chain seq x y z
N MET A 1 5.29 18.70 -66.98
CA MET A 1 4.98 18.59 -65.54
C MET A 1 5.05 17.13 -65.12
N PRO A 2 5.90 16.74 -64.16
CA PRO A 2 5.84 15.43 -63.51
C PRO A 2 5.34 15.54 -62.05
N ALA A 3 4.54 14.57 -61.60
CA ALA A 3 3.91 14.59 -60.27
C ALA A 3 4.90 14.28 -59.12
N LYS A 4 4.83 15.07 -58.04
CA LYS A 4 5.52 14.74 -56.78
C LYS A 4 4.82 13.55 -56.10
N LYS A 5 5.55 12.45 -55.89
CA LYS A 5 5.13 11.40 -54.95
C LYS A 5 5.23 11.93 -53.52
N ILE A 6 4.14 11.86 -52.77
CA ILE A 6 4.14 12.07 -51.31
C ILE A 6 4.17 10.67 -50.67
N PRO A 7 5.10 10.38 -49.75
CA PRO A 7 5.09 9.12 -49.01
C PRO A 7 4.03 9.19 -47.90
N THR A 8 2.94 8.44 -48.05
CA THR A 8 1.96 8.24 -46.98
C THR A 8 2.54 7.34 -45.90
N VAL A 9 3.10 7.94 -44.85
CA VAL A 9 3.37 7.24 -43.59
C VAL A 9 2.13 7.36 -42.71
N LEU A 10 1.36 6.28 -42.62
CA LEU A 10 0.30 6.17 -41.62
C LEU A 10 0.97 6.01 -40.24
N PRO A 11 0.66 6.85 -39.23
CA PRO A 11 1.12 6.61 -37.88
C PRO A 11 0.39 5.38 -37.31
N THR A 12 1.14 4.33 -36.99
CA THR A 12 0.61 3.20 -36.20
C THR A 12 0.35 3.70 -34.78
N ILE A 13 -0.87 4.18 -34.54
CA ILE A 13 -1.36 4.45 -33.18
C ILE A 13 -1.69 3.09 -32.56
N THR A 14 -0.73 2.47 -31.88
CA THR A 14 -1.03 1.44 -30.87
C THR A 14 -1.70 2.14 -29.69
N PRO A 15 -2.97 1.86 -29.37
CA PRO A 15 -3.59 2.40 -28.18
C PRO A 15 -3.05 1.66 -26.95
N THR A 16 -1.94 2.15 -26.40
CA THR A 16 -1.53 1.79 -25.04
C THR A 16 -2.57 2.36 -24.09
N MET A 17 -3.56 1.56 -23.72
CA MET A 17 -4.53 1.93 -22.69
C MET A 17 -3.89 1.90 -21.30
N THR A 18 -3.06 2.90 -21.01
CA THR A 18 -2.69 3.26 -19.64
C THR A 18 -3.92 3.87 -18.97
N VAL A 19 -4.79 3.02 -18.43
CA VAL A 19 -5.87 3.47 -17.54
C VAL A 19 -5.21 3.92 -16.25
N ASP A 20 -5.13 5.23 -16.04
CA ASP A 20 -4.58 5.83 -14.83
C ASP A 20 -5.55 5.63 -13.65
N VAL A 21 -5.45 4.47 -13.00
CA VAL A 21 -6.26 4.11 -11.84
C VAL A 21 -5.51 4.53 -10.57
N SER A 22 -6.01 5.57 -9.91
CA SER A 22 -5.51 6.04 -8.61
C SER A 22 -5.33 4.88 -7.61
N GLN A 23 -4.21 4.86 -6.88
CA GLN A 23 -3.86 3.82 -5.90
C GLN A 23 -5.00 3.46 -4.95
N LYS A 24 -5.70 4.46 -4.40
CA LYS A 24 -6.89 4.29 -3.54
C LYS A 24 -7.99 3.38 -4.15
N VAL A 25 -8.12 3.34 -5.47
CA VAL A 25 -9.07 2.47 -6.19
C VAL A 25 -8.51 1.06 -6.35
N LEU A 26 -7.19 0.91 -6.56
CA LEU A 26 -6.50 -0.38 -6.55
C LEU A 26 -6.57 -1.03 -5.17
N ASP A 27 -6.23 -0.30 -4.09
CA ASP A 27 -6.29 -0.79 -2.71
C ASP A 27 -7.71 -1.24 -2.30
N GLY A 28 -8.74 -0.59 -2.83
CA GLY A 28 -10.15 -0.97 -2.63
C GLY A 28 -10.64 -2.13 -3.50
N THR A 29 -9.85 -2.61 -4.46
CA THR A 29 -10.24 -3.66 -5.42
C THR A 29 -10.32 -5.05 -4.80
N PRO A 30 -9.35 -5.54 -3.99
CA PRO A 30 -9.38 -6.88 -3.39
C PRO A 30 -10.69 -7.20 -2.67
N MET A 31 -11.21 -6.28 -1.85
CA MET A 31 -12.48 -6.47 -1.13
C MET A 31 -13.69 -6.58 -2.08
N ARG A 32 -13.69 -5.83 -3.19
CA ARG A 32 -14.77 -5.86 -4.19
C ARG A 32 -14.72 -7.15 -5.01
N ALA A 33 -13.53 -7.58 -5.41
CA ALA A 33 -13.32 -8.84 -6.11
C ALA A 33 -13.70 -10.05 -5.23
N LEU A 34 -13.33 -10.05 -3.94
CA LEU A 34 -13.72 -11.09 -2.98
C LEU A 34 -15.24 -11.23 -2.83
N VAL A 35 -15.96 -10.10 -2.71
CA VAL A 35 -17.44 -10.11 -2.66
C VAL A 35 -18.03 -10.70 -3.95
N PHE A 36 -17.51 -10.29 -5.11
CA PHE A 36 -17.95 -10.82 -6.41
C PHE A 36 -17.71 -12.33 -6.53
N LEU A 37 -16.48 -12.80 -6.26
CA LEU A 37 -16.09 -14.22 -6.32
C LEU A 37 -16.91 -15.10 -5.38
N ARG A 38 -17.20 -14.61 -4.17
CA ARG A 38 -18.05 -15.33 -3.21
C ARG A 38 -19.49 -15.43 -3.72
N ALA A 39 -20.04 -14.35 -4.27
CA ALA A 39 -21.41 -14.32 -4.77
C ALA A 39 -21.60 -15.05 -6.11
N SER A 40 -20.57 -15.11 -6.97
CA SER A 40 -20.60 -15.84 -8.25
C SER A 40 -20.75 -17.36 -8.09
N ARG A 41 -20.67 -17.89 -6.85
CA ARG A 41 -20.96 -19.29 -6.52
C ARG A 41 -22.45 -19.59 -6.34
N ASN A 42 -23.29 -18.57 -6.18
CA ASN A 42 -24.74 -18.72 -6.06
C ASN A 42 -25.36 -19.20 -7.39
N LEU A 43 -26.16 -20.27 -7.38
CA LEU A 43 -26.62 -20.96 -8.60
C LEU A 43 -27.28 -20.04 -9.65
N PRO A 44 -28.33 -19.25 -9.34
CA PRO A 44 -28.87 -18.22 -10.24
C PRO A 44 -27.83 -17.26 -10.84
N ILE A 45 -26.90 -16.76 -10.03
CA ILE A 45 -25.88 -15.79 -10.46
C ILE A 45 -24.87 -16.48 -11.38
N ARG A 46 -24.36 -17.64 -10.97
CA ARG A 46 -23.46 -18.47 -11.76
C ARG A 46 -24.04 -18.80 -13.13
N ALA A 47 -25.32 -19.21 -13.18
CA ALA A 47 -25.99 -19.54 -14.42
C ALA A 47 -26.20 -18.32 -15.33
N ALA A 48 -26.32 -17.09 -14.79
CA ALA A 48 -26.36 -15.87 -15.59
C ALA A 48 -24.99 -15.57 -16.20
N LEU A 49 -23.92 -15.59 -15.38
CA LEU A 49 -22.55 -15.30 -15.82
C LEU A 49 -22.01 -16.36 -16.80
N GLN A 50 -22.33 -17.65 -16.60
CA GLN A 50 -21.93 -18.74 -17.51
C GLN A 50 -22.48 -18.60 -18.93
N ARG A 51 -23.63 -17.94 -19.13
CA ARG A 51 -24.18 -17.67 -20.47
C ARG A 51 -23.37 -16.65 -21.27
N VAL A 52 -22.50 -15.89 -20.60
CA VAL A 52 -21.61 -14.89 -21.19
C VAL A 52 -20.13 -15.22 -20.94
N GLY A 53 -19.82 -16.51 -20.75
CA GLY A 53 -18.44 -17.01 -20.77
C GLY A 53 -17.80 -17.27 -19.41
N TYR A 54 -18.34 -16.76 -18.30
CA TYR A 54 -17.71 -16.91 -16.97
C TYR A 54 -17.64 -18.37 -16.52
N GLY A 55 -16.46 -18.96 -16.65
CA GLY A 55 -16.19 -20.37 -16.45
C GLY A 55 -15.56 -20.70 -15.09
N ALA A 56 -14.99 -21.90 -15.02
CA ALA A 56 -14.13 -22.30 -13.90
C ALA A 56 -12.75 -21.61 -13.98
N GLU A 57 -12.28 -21.32 -15.19
CA GLU A 57 -10.99 -20.66 -15.45
C GLU A 57 -11.00 -19.22 -14.93
N ASP A 58 -11.99 -18.41 -15.29
CA ASP A 58 -12.13 -17.02 -14.82
C ASP A 58 -12.28 -16.92 -13.30
N TYR A 59 -13.02 -17.87 -12.71
CA TYR A 59 -13.17 -17.98 -11.25
C TYR A 59 -11.83 -18.30 -10.58
N ASN A 60 -11.08 -19.27 -11.12
CA ASN A 60 -9.76 -19.62 -10.60
C ASN A 60 -8.74 -18.49 -10.79
N GLU A 61 -8.78 -17.80 -11.93
CA GLU A 61 -7.97 -16.61 -12.20
C GLU A 61 -8.27 -15.50 -11.18
N GLY A 62 -9.54 -15.18 -10.94
CA GLY A 62 -9.91 -14.16 -9.95
C GLY A 62 -9.42 -14.49 -8.55
N TRP A 63 -9.47 -15.76 -8.12
CA TRP A 63 -8.89 -16.19 -6.83
C TRP A 63 -7.37 -16.12 -6.80
N ARG A 64 -6.69 -16.51 -7.89
CA ARG A 64 -5.23 -16.39 -8.02
C ARG A 64 -4.81 -14.92 -7.93
N LEU A 65 -5.40 -14.04 -8.74
CA LEU A 65 -5.13 -12.60 -8.76
C LEU A 65 -5.44 -11.94 -7.42
N LEU A 66 -6.52 -12.34 -6.73
CA LEU A 66 -6.84 -11.85 -5.38
C LEU A 66 -5.73 -12.23 -4.39
N THR A 67 -5.25 -13.47 -4.46
CA THR A 67 -4.22 -14.00 -3.56
C THR A 67 -2.86 -13.33 -3.81
N GLU A 68 -2.47 -13.18 -5.08
CA GLU A 68 -1.27 -12.45 -5.51
C GLU A 68 -1.32 -10.96 -5.12
N SER A 69 -2.50 -10.32 -5.19
CA SER A 69 -2.67 -8.93 -4.78
C SER A 69 -2.50 -8.70 -3.26
N CYS A 70 -2.65 -9.75 -2.46
CA CYS A 70 -2.35 -9.76 -1.03
C CYS A 70 -0.87 -10.04 -0.73
N GLY A 71 -0.02 -10.21 -1.75
CA GLY A 71 1.40 -10.54 -1.60
C GLY A 71 1.68 -12.03 -1.37
N PHE A 72 0.68 -12.90 -1.51
CA PHE A 72 0.86 -14.35 -1.48
C PHE A 72 1.00 -14.87 -2.92
N PHE A 73 2.21 -15.24 -3.28
CA PHE A 73 2.53 -15.85 -4.58
C PHE A 73 2.81 -17.34 -4.36
N ASP A 74 2.43 -18.19 -5.32
CA ASP A 74 2.79 -19.63 -5.31
C ASP A 74 4.29 -19.87 -5.65
N ASP A 75 5.15 -18.95 -5.22
CA ASP A 75 6.61 -19.07 -5.25
C ASP A 75 7.01 -20.07 -4.13
N VAL A 76 6.80 -21.37 -4.37
CA VAL A 76 7.21 -22.46 -3.47
C VAL A 76 8.72 -22.68 -3.57
N GLU A 77 9.49 -21.70 -3.11
CA GLU A 77 10.91 -21.87 -2.81
C GLU A 77 11.05 -22.78 -1.57
N ALA A 78 11.83 -23.84 -1.72
CA ALA A 78 11.98 -24.84 -0.67
C ALA A 78 12.63 -24.21 0.58
N PRO A 79 12.20 -24.58 1.81
CA PRO A 79 12.71 -24.00 3.04
C PRO A 79 14.08 -24.58 3.42
N MET A 80 15.10 -24.32 2.60
CA MET A 80 16.45 -24.20 3.13
C MET A 80 16.43 -22.92 3.97
N LYS A 81 16.40 -23.09 5.30
CA LYS A 81 16.20 -21.99 6.26
C LYS A 81 17.08 -20.81 5.87
N ASP A 82 16.45 -19.68 5.66
CA ASP A 82 17.07 -18.50 5.08
C ASP A 82 18.04 -17.86 6.09
N GLU A 83 19.26 -18.39 6.15
CA GLU A 83 20.32 -17.97 7.07
C GLU A 83 20.64 -16.48 6.88
N ALA A 84 20.49 -15.98 5.66
CA ALA A 84 20.67 -14.58 5.33
C ALA A 84 19.48 -13.72 5.80
N ALA A 85 18.23 -14.17 5.73
CA ALA A 85 17.11 -13.45 6.36
C ALA A 85 17.17 -13.47 7.90
N GLU A 86 17.65 -14.55 8.52
CA GLU A 86 17.94 -14.54 9.96
C GLU A 86 19.10 -13.57 10.29
N ALA A 87 20.13 -13.49 9.44
CA ALA A 87 21.19 -12.48 9.57
C ALA A 87 20.66 -11.04 9.42
N VAL A 88 19.70 -10.78 8.52
CA VAL A 88 19.02 -9.48 8.42
C VAL A 88 18.33 -9.15 9.75
N LYS A 89 17.54 -10.07 10.32
CA LYS A 89 16.88 -9.86 11.61
C LYS A 89 17.87 -9.64 12.76
N GLU A 90 19.00 -10.33 12.75
CA GLU A 90 20.02 -10.19 13.79
C GLU A 90 20.75 -8.84 13.71
N LEU A 91 21.03 -8.35 12.49
CA LEU A 91 21.62 -7.02 12.30
C LEU A 91 20.62 -5.90 12.60
N ASP A 92 19.35 -6.07 12.24
CA ASP A 92 18.22 -5.17 12.60
C ASP A 92 18.09 -5.07 14.14
N ALA A 93 17.96 -6.20 14.83
CA ALA A 93 17.88 -6.24 16.30
C ALA A 93 19.15 -5.71 17.01
N TRP A 94 20.31 -5.72 16.34
CA TRP A 94 21.55 -5.18 16.88
C TRP A 94 21.64 -3.65 16.76
N ASP A 95 21.10 -3.06 15.69
CA ASP A 95 21.43 -1.67 15.30
C ASP A 95 21.03 -0.63 16.36
N GLU A 96 19.87 -0.81 17.00
CA GLU A 96 19.36 0.14 17.99
C GLU A 96 20.24 0.15 19.24
N GLY A 97 20.56 -1.03 19.77
CA GLY A 97 21.42 -1.18 20.94
C GLY A 97 22.88 -0.83 20.65
N GLY A 98 23.39 -1.26 19.49
CA GLY A 98 24.75 -1.03 19.02
C GLY A 98 25.03 0.46 18.78
N PHE A 99 24.23 1.12 17.95
CA PHE A 99 24.39 2.54 17.67
C PHE A 99 24.14 3.41 18.90
N ARG A 100 23.13 3.13 19.73
CA ARG A 100 22.89 3.88 20.97
C ARG A 100 24.11 3.83 21.89
N ARG A 101 24.73 2.65 22.04
CA ARG A 101 25.93 2.46 22.87
C ARG A 101 27.17 3.14 22.28
N ALA A 102 27.41 2.98 20.98
CA ALA A 102 28.53 3.60 20.27
C ALA A 102 28.41 5.14 20.30
N ARG A 103 27.22 5.68 20.01
CA ARG A 103 26.92 7.11 20.04
C ARG A 103 27.18 7.71 21.42
N ALA A 104 26.65 7.09 22.49
CA ALA A 104 26.86 7.56 23.87
C ALA A 104 28.34 7.50 24.31
N ALA A 105 29.11 6.52 23.82
CA ALA A 105 30.52 6.40 24.12
C ALA A 105 31.37 7.45 23.38
N LEU A 106 31.18 7.59 22.06
CA LEU A 106 31.95 8.51 21.23
C LEU A 106 31.57 9.97 21.49
N ALA A 107 30.29 10.33 21.55
CA ALA A 107 29.87 11.73 21.73
C ALA A 107 30.43 12.38 23.00
N ARG A 108 30.65 11.59 24.07
CA ARG A 108 31.19 12.08 25.35
C ARG A 108 32.72 12.08 25.43
N LEU A 109 33.40 11.18 24.71
CA LEU A 109 34.84 10.92 24.90
C LEU A 109 35.70 11.21 23.66
N HIS A 110 35.11 11.14 22.46
CA HIS A 110 35.76 11.21 21.15
C HIS A 110 34.81 11.91 20.14
N PRO A 111 34.45 13.19 20.35
CA PRO A 111 33.39 13.84 19.58
C PRO A 111 33.71 13.97 18.08
N GLU A 112 34.97 14.19 17.70
CA GLU A 112 35.37 14.23 16.28
C GLU A 112 35.18 12.86 15.60
N GLN A 113 35.45 11.76 16.31
CA GLN A 113 35.23 10.40 15.83
C GLN A 113 33.75 10.02 15.85
N HIS A 114 32.95 10.54 16.79
CA HIS A 114 31.49 10.45 16.73
C HIS A 114 30.96 11.06 15.43
N ASP A 115 31.35 12.29 15.14
CA ASP A 115 30.84 13.03 13.97
C ASP A 115 31.28 12.38 12.65
N PHE A 116 32.49 11.82 12.62
CA PHE A 116 32.97 11.00 11.49
C PHE A 116 32.17 9.71 11.32
N VAL A 117 32.03 8.89 12.38
CA VAL A 117 31.37 7.58 12.32
C VAL A 117 29.87 7.73 12.05
N PHE A 118 29.21 8.74 12.60
CA PHE A 118 27.77 8.98 12.44
C PHE A 118 27.41 10.03 11.37
N ARG A 119 28.39 10.47 10.55
CA ARG A 119 28.22 11.39 9.42
C ARG A 119 27.07 10.95 8.50
N GLY A 120 26.31 11.91 7.98
CA GLY A 120 25.14 11.64 7.14
C GLY A 120 23.89 11.19 7.92
N GLY A 121 23.88 11.35 9.25
CA GLY A 121 22.70 11.06 10.07
C GLY A 121 22.47 9.58 10.34
N LEU A 122 23.54 8.78 10.38
CA LEU A 122 23.46 7.33 10.61
C LEU A 122 22.71 7.02 11.92
N LYS A 123 21.64 6.24 11.81
CA LYS A 123 20.65 5.98 12.87
C LYS A 123 20.05 4.57 12.70
N PRO A 124 19.44 4.02 13.75
CA PRO A 124 18.68 2.78 13.66
C PRO A 124 17.62 2.83 12.56
N SER A 125 17.41 1.70 11.87
CA SER A 125 16.42 1.50 10.82
C SER A 125 15.75 0.13 11.01
N GLN A 126 15.13 -0.45 9.97
CA GLN A 126 14.55 -1.80 10.01
C GLN A 126 14.88 -2.53 8.71
N GLY A 127 15.03 -3.86 8.75
CA GLY A 127 15.33 -4.71 7.59
C GLY A 127 16.64 -4.35 6.88
N LEU A 128 16.66 -4.43 5.55
CA LEU A 128 17.85 -4.15 4.72
C LEU A 128 18.50 -2.77 4.98
N PRO A 129 17.74 -1.66 5.17
CA PRO A 129 18.30 -0.39 5.64
C PRO A 129 19.14 -0.48 6.93
N ALA A 130 18.77 -1.34 7.89
CA ALA A 130 19.57 -1.56 9.10
C ALA A 130 20.91 -2.24 8.76
N VAL A 131 20.88 -3.27 7.91
CA VAL A 131 22.09 -3.96 7.39
C VAL A 131 23.05 -2.98 6.73
N MET A 132 22.56 -2.12 5.84
CA MET A 132 23.37 -1.08 5.17
C MET A 132 23.94 -0.07 6.17
N GLY A 133 23.18 0.28 7.21
CA GLY A 133 23.63 1.12 8.31
C GLY A 133 24.77 0.47 9.10
N VAL A 134 24.64 -0.81 9.45
CA VAL A 134 25.67 -1.56 10.20
C VAL A 134 26.93 -1.76 9.35
N MET A 135 26.81 -2.08 8.07
CA MET A 135 27.94 -2.12 7.13
C MET A 135 28.68 -0.78 7.11
N THR A 136 27.96 0.33 6.88
CA THR A 136 28.51 1.69 6.87
C THR A 136 29.22 2.05 8.18
N PHE A 137 28.70 1.59 9.32
CA PHE A 137 29.33 1.77 10.63
C PHE A 137 30.65 1.00 10.73
N LEU A 138 30.67 -0.27 10.34
CA LEU A 138 31.85 -1.15 10.40
C LEU A 138 32.98 -0.62 9.49
N ASP A 139 32.64 -0.19 8.28
CA ASP A 139 33.61 0.38 7.32
C ASP A 139 34.25 1.65 7.88
N ARG A 140 33.47 2.54 8.51
CA ARG A 140 34.00 3.74 9.18
C ARG A 140 34.87 3.41 10.40
N LEU A 141 34.61 2.30 11.11
CA LEU A 141 35.51 1.83 12.17
C LEU A 141 36.83 1.27 11.61
N ASP A 142 36.80 0.57 10.47
CA ASP A 142 38.02 0.17 9.76
C ASP A 142 38.80 1.41 9.25
N GLU A 143 38.11 2.44 8.76
CA GLU A 143 38.73 3.72 8.37
C GLU A 143 39.43 4.40 9.57
N LEU A 144 38.81 4.45 10.75
CA LEU A 144 39.45 4.95 11.98
C LEU A 144 40.73 4.19 12.33
N GLU A 145 40.73 2.86 12.19
CA GLU A 145 41.92 2.06 12.52
C GLU A 145 43.05 2.19 11.51
N LYS A 146 42.71 2.15 10.21
CA LYS A 146 43.64 1.81 9.12
C LYS A 146 43.83 2.92 8.08
N SER A 147 42.82 3.75 7.80
CA SER A 147 42.82 4.66 6.63
C SER A 147 44.04 5.59 6.59
N PRO A 148 44.89 5.53 5.54
CA PRO A 148 46.06 6.40 5.40
C PRO A 148 45.75 7.90 5.49
N GLU A 149 44.57 8.31 5.04
CA GLU A 149 44.10 9.71 5.08
C GLU A 149 43.97 10.23 6.52
N ARG A 150 43.66 9.34 7.47
CA ARG A 150 43.52 9.64 8.90
C ARG A 150 44.83 9.52 9.68
N LYS A 151 45.99 9.68 9.03
CA LYS A 151 47.30 9.58 9.70
C LYS A 151 47.51 10.67 10.76
N SER A 152 46.97 11.87 10.57
CA SER A 152 47.02 12.98 11.53
C SER A 152 46.21 12.71 12.81
N THR A 153 45.04 12.09 12.68
CA THR A 153 44.12 11.79 13.79
C THR A 153 44.32 10.40 14.40
N ARG A 154 45.20 9.56 13.83
CA ARG A 154 45.33 8.12 14.14
C ARG A 154 45.38 7.77 15.63
N LYS A 155 46.06 8.57 16.46
CA LYS A 155 46.15 8.33 17.90
C LYS A 155 44.81 8.53 18.62
N ALA A 156 44.03 9.53 18.24
CA ALA A 156 42.68 9.74 18.75
C ALA A 156 41.71 8.68 18.21
N ASP A 157 41.84 8.33 16.93
CA ASP A 157 41.01 7.31 16.28
C ASP A 157 41.20 5.92 16.92
N GLN A 158 42.44 5.52 17.23
CA GLN A 158 42.73 4.30 17.99
C GLN A 158 42.20 4.36 19.43
N ALA A 159 42.22 5.53 20.09
CA ALA A 159 41.64 5.69 21.42
C ALA A 159 40.10 5.58 21.41
N ALA A 160 39.45 6.05 20.34
CA ALA A 160 38.02 5.90 20.11
C ALA A 160 37.64 4.42 19.90
N VAL A 161 38.36 3.71 19.02
CA VAL A 161 38.16 2.26 18.80
C VAL A 161 38.39 1.45 20.08
N ALA A 162 39.48 1.73 20.82
CA ALA A 162 39.73 1.08 22.11
C ALA A 162 38.64 1.39 23.17
N THR A 163 37.95 2.52 23.04
CA THR A 163 36.81 2.88 23.89
C THR A 163 35.55 2.09 23.49
N LEU A 164 35.31 1.88 22.19
CA LEU A 164 34.23 1.02 21.70
C LEU A 164 34.42 -0.46 22.07
N ALA A 165 35.67 -0.96 22.02
CA ALA A 165 35.99 -2.31 22.50
C ALA A 165 35.65 -2.48 23.99
N LYS A 166 35.98 -1.49 24.84
CA LYS A 166 35.56 -1.41 26.26
C LYS A 166 34.04 -1.22 26.47
N ARG A 167 33.25 -1.17 25.40
CA ARG A 167 31.78 -1.15 25.39
C ARG A 167 31.20 -2.38 24.69
N GLY A 168 32.01 -3.41 24.43
CA GLY A 168 31.56 -4.65 23.78
C GLY A 168 31.30 -4.50 22.28
N ILE A 169 31.94 -3.53 21.63
CA ILE A 169 32.06 -3.42 20.17
C ILE A 169 33.54 -3.59 19.85
N ASP A 170 34.03 -4.82 20.08
CA ASP A 170 35.43 -5.21 19.93
C ASP A 170 35.68 -5.90 18.57
N ASP A 171 36.91 -6.40 18.36
CA ASP A 171 37.30 -7.12 17.14
C ASP A 171 36.45 -8.37 16.89
N LYS A 172 35.99 -9.05 17.95
CA LYS A 172 35.18 -10.26 17.84
C LYS A 172 33.78 -9.89 17.38
N GLU A 173 33.16 -8.89 18.01
CA GLU A 173 31.83 -8.42 17.64
C GLU A 173 31.81 -7.83 16.23
N ARG A 174 32.80 -7.01 15.86
CA ARG A 174 32.88 -6.46 14.49
C ARG A 174 33.08 -7.53 13.43
N LYS A 175 33.88 -8.58 13.71
CA LYS A 175 34.02 -9.75 12.82
C LYS A 175 32.72 -10.55 12.69
N ARG A 176 31.98 -10.72 13.79
CA ARG A 176 30.67 -11.37 13.80
C ARG A 176 29.68 -10.62 12.91
N LEU A 177 29.60 -9.29 13.05
CA LEU A 177 28.72 -8.45 12.25
C LEU A 177 29.14 -8.40 10.77
N ARG A 178 30.45 -8.35 10.46
CA ARG A 178 30.95 -8.51 9.08
C ARG A 178 30.52 -9.84 8.47
N ALA A 179 30.67 -10.96 9.16
CA ALA A 179 30.25 -12.27 8.65
C ALA A 179 28.74 -12.35 8.34
N LEU A 180 27.89 -11.67 9.13
CA LEU A 180 26.45 -11.55 8.83
C LEU A 180 26.20 -10.69 7.58
N VAL A 181 26.93 -9.57 7.41
CA VAL A 181 26.86 -8.74 6.19
C VAL A 181 27.32 -9.53 4.96
N ASP A 182 28.44 -10.26 5.05
CA ASP A 182 29.01 -11.07 3.97
C ASP A 182 28.04 -12.18 3.52
N LEU A 183 27.33 -12.80 4.48
CA LEU A 183 26.29 -13.81 4.23
C LEU A 183 25.09 -13.21 3.47
N ILE A 184 24.66 -12.00 3.82
CA ILE A 184 23.57 -11.30 3.14
C ILE A 184 23.98 -10.86 1.74
N GLN A 185 25.20 -10.34 1.57
CA GLN A 185 25.74 -9.96 0.26
C GLN A 185 25.93 -11.14 -0.69
N SER A 186 26.13 -12.34 -0.14
CA SER A 186 26.19 -13.59 -0.91
C SER A 186 24.81 -14.10 -1.37
N SER A 187 23.73 -13.46 -0.94
CA SER A 187 22.33 -13.86 -1.18
C SER A 187 21.58 -12.79 -2.00
N PRO A 188 21.78 -12.70 -3.34
CA PRO A 188 21.26 -11.61 -4.16
C PRO A 188 19.72 -11.50 -4.15
N ASP A 189 19.01 -12.62 -4.00
CA ASP A 189 17.54 -12.63 -4.00
C ASP A 189 16.91 -11.88 -2.80
N LEU A 190 17.65 -11.73 -1.69
CA LEU A 190 17.21 -10.90 -0.57
C LEU A 190 17.38 -9.41 -0.82
N LEU A 191 18.48 -9.01 -1.48
CA LEU A 191 18.77 -7.61 -1.78
C LEU A 191 17.76 -7.03 -2.78
N ASP A 192 17.36 -7.84 -3.77
CA ASP A 192 16.42 -7.48 -4.82
C ASP A 192 14.95 -7.82 -4.49
N GLY A 193 14.71 -8.71 -3.51
CA GLY A 193 13.41 -9.38 -3.33
C GLY A 193 12.29 -8.49 -2.81
N GLY A 194 12.63 -7.43 -2.06
CA GLY A 194 11.64 -6.49 -1.50
C GLY A 194 10.91 -5.70 -2.58
N ASP A 195 11.67 -4.98 -3.41
CA ASP A 195 11.13 -4.16 -4.49
C ASP A 195 10.41 -5.03 -5.54
N LYS A 196 11.02 -6.17 -5.94
CA LYS A 196 10.38 -7.13 -6.86
C LYS A 196 9.06 -7.69 -6.32
N ARG A 197 8.91 -7.92 -5.01
CA ARG A 197 7.64 -8.40 -4.41
C ARG A 197 6.56 -7.33 -4.41
N GLU A 198 6.90 -6.07 -4.11
CA GLU A 198 5.93 -4.98 -4.16
C GLU A 198 5.53 -4.64 -5.61
N GLU A 199 6.47 -4.70 -6.57
CA GLU A 199 6.17 -4.64 -8.01
C GLU A 199 5.25 -5.78 -8.48
N LYS A 200 5.54 -7.04 -8.11
CA LYS A 200 4.66 -8.20 -8.39
C LYS A 200 3.24 -7.96 -7.84
N LYS A 201 3.13 -7.47 -6.59
CA LYS A 201 1.86 -7.17 -5.91
C LYS A 201 1.09 -6.04 -6.60
N GLN A 202 1.76 -4.96 -6.98
CA GLN A 202 1.14 -3.84 -7.70
C GLN A 202 0.67 -4.28 -9.11
N ALA A 203 1.46 -5.11 -9.81
CA ALA A 203 1.04 -5.72 -11.08
C ALA A 203 -0.17 -6.66 -10.91
N ALA A 204 -0.24 -7.41 -9.80
CA ALA A 204 -1.40 -8.25 -9.47
C ALA A 204 -2.65 -7.40 -9.16
N LEU A 205 -2.52 -6.28 -8.43
CA LEU A 205 -3.61 -5.33 -8.19
C LEU A 205 -4.19 -4.75 -9.50
N LEU A 206 -3.33 -4.36 -10.45
CA LEU A 206 -3.76 -3.88 -11.77
C LEU A 206 -4.51 -4.96 -12.56
N LYS A 207 -4.00 -6.20 -12.58
CA LYS A 207 -4.67 -7.34 -13.22
C LYS A 207 -6.01 -7.66 -12.57
N LEU A 208 -6.07 -7.71 -11.24
CA LEU A 208 -7.31 -7.93 -10.48
C LEU A 208 -8.33 -6.82 -10.74
N ARG A 209 -7.88 -5.57 -10.87
CA ARG A 209 -8.73 -4.41 -11.20
C ARG A 209 -9.34 -4.52 -12.60
N ALA A 210 -8.57 -4.97 -13.58
CA ALA A 210 -9.04 -5.21 -14.94
C ALA A 210 -10.04 -6.37 -15.00
N TRP A 211 -9.67 -7.53 -14.42
CA TRP A 211 -10.54 -8.71 -14.28
C TRP A 211 -11.87 -8.37 -13.60
N PHE A 212 -11.83 -7.57 -12.52
CA PHE A 212 -13.04 -7.13 -11.83
C PHE A 212 -13.87 -6.12 -12.66
N GLU A 213 -13.26 -5.24 -13.46
CA GLU A 213 -14.04 -4.31 -14.28
C GLU A 213 -14.79 -5.02 -15.39
N ASP A 214 -14.15 -5.96 -16.08
CA ASP A 214 -14.78 -6.79 -17.10
C ASP A 214 -15.96 -7.55 -16.50
N TRP A 215 -15.70 -8.43 -15.53
CA TRP A 215 -16.75 -9.29 -14.98
C TRP A 215 -17.83 -8.53 -14.22
N SER A 216 -17.53 -7.39 -13.59
CA SER A 216 -18.57 -6.55 -12.98
C SER A 216 -19.38 -5.75 -14.00
N SER A 217 -18.81 -5.35 -15.13
CA SER A 217 -19.53 -4.69 -16.22
C SER A 217 -20.44 -5.69 -16.93
N THR A 218 -19.89 -6.84 -17.31
CA THR A 218 -20.62 -7.97 -17.90
C THR A 218 -21.76 -8.43 -16.98
N ALA A 219 -21.53 -8.58 -15.67
CA ALA A 219 -22.58 -8.91 -14.70
C ALA A 219 -23.73 -7.89 -14.66
N ARG A 220 -23.44 -6.57 -14.74
CA ARG A 220 -24.48 -5.53 -14.75
C ARG A 220 -25.38 -5.57 -15.99
N THR A 221 -24.91 -6.13 -17.11
CA THR A 221 -25.73 -6.25 -18.33
C THR A 221 -26.67 -7.46 -18.29
N VAL A 222 -26.23 -8.59 -17.74
CA VAL A 222 -27.02 -9.85 -17.75
C VAL A 222 -27.83 -10.10 -16.49
N ILE A 223 -27.51 -9.44 -15.35
CA ILE A 223 -28.21 -9.61 -14.09
C ILE A 223 -29.14 -8.41 -13.84
N THR A 224 -30.41 -8.58 -14.18
CA THR A 224 -31.46 -7.57 -13.96
C THR A 224 -31.96 -7.51 -12.52
N ARG A 225 -31.76 -8.57 -11.75
CA ARG A 225 -32.24 -8.72 -10.37
C ARG A 225 -31.40 -7.93 -9.38
N ARG A 226 -31.98 -6.89 -8.78
CA ARG A 226 -31.27 -6.00 -7.83
C ARG A 226 -30.72 -6.73 -6.61
N ASP A 227 -31.40 -7.76 -6.10
CA ASP A 227 -30.94 -8.56 -4.96
C ASP A 227 -29.65 -9.35 -5.28
N GLN A 228 -29.52 -9.82 -6.53
CA GLN A 228 -28.32 -10.49 -7.04
C GLN A 228 -27.19 -9.48 -7.26
N LEU A 229 -27.48 -8.29 -7.80
CA LEU A 229 -26.51 -7.20 -7.92
C LEU A 229 -26.00 -6.70 -6.56
N ILE A 230 -26.86 -6.63 -5.53
CA ILE A 230 -26.45 -6.33 -4.15
C ILE A 230 -25.53 -7.44 -3.61
N SER A 231 -25.87 -8.70 -3.87
CA SER A 231 -25.05 -9.85 -3.43
C SER A 231 -23.64 -9.84 -4.04
N LEU A 232 -23.51 -9.42 -5.31
CA LEU A 232 -22.23 -9.24 -6.01
C LEU A 232 -21.46 -7.95 -5.61
N GLY A 233 -22.00 -7.12 -4.71
CA GLY A 233 -21.40 -5.83 -4.36
C GLY A 233 -21.47 -4.76 -5.46
N LEU A 234 -22.35 -4.93 -6.45
CA LEU A 234 -22.51 -4.05 -7.61
C LEU A 234 -23.65 -3.03 -7.45
N ALA A 235 -24.50 -3.21 -6.44
CA ALA A 235 -25.55 -2.28 -6.06
C ALA A 235 -25.67 -2.17 -4.54
N GLN A 236 -26.13 -1.03 -4.04
CA GLN A 236 -26.42 -0.83 -2.61
C GLN A 236 -27.91 -1.10 -2.32
N ARG A 237 -28.19 -1.59 -1.12
CA ARG A 237 -29.55 -1.63 -0.57
C ARG A 237 -29.97 -0.20 -0.25
N LYS A 238 -31.17 0.24 -0.63
CA LYS A 238 -31.74 1.46 -0.05
C LYS A 238 -31.97 1.18 1.44
N SER A 239 -31.39 2.00 2.30
CA SER A 239 -31.89 2.16 3.67
C SER A 239 -33.28 2.78 3.57
N ASN A 240 -34.30 2.10 4.09
CA ASN A 240 -35.56 2.77 4.41
C ASN A 240 -35.31 3.57 5.68
N GLY A 241 -34.90 4.83 5.51
CA GLY A 241 -34.75 5.75 6.63
C GLY A 241 -36.11 6.10 7.21
N LYS A 242 -36.45 5.53 8.37
CA LYS A 242 -37.07 6.33 9.42
C LYS A 242 -35.92 6.86 10.26
N ILE A 243 -35.39 8.00 9.84
CA ILE A 243 -34.50 8.83 10.66
C ILE A 243 -35.45 9.86 11.25
N GLU A 244 -35.56 9.88 12.58
CA GLU A 244 -36.13 11.03 13.29
C GLU A 244 -35.04 12.10 13.34
N ASP A 245 -35.45 13.34 13.09
CA ASP A 245 -34.53 14.45 12.85
C ASP A 245 -33.61 14.72 14.04
N VAL A 246 -32.35 15.02 13.73
CA VAL A 246 -31.50 15.88 14.56
C VAL A 246 -31.07 17.00 13.63
N ASP A 247 -31.53 18.21 13.94
CA ASP A 247 -31.28 19.41 13.15
C ASP A 247 -29.78 19.72 13.05
N ASP A 248 -29.35 20.17 11.88
CA ASP A 248 -28.33 21.21 11.77
C ASP A 248 -28.55 21.94 10.43
N GLU A 249 -28.98 23.20 10.51
CA GLU A 249 -29.29 24.03 9.35
C GLU A 249 -28.03 24.53 8.63
N ALA A 250 -28.07 24.54 7.30
CA ALA A 250 -27.57 25.65 6.47
C ALA A 250 -27.97 25.44 5.00
N SER A 251 -29.05 26.10 4.56
CA SER A 251 -29.46 26.13 3.15
C SER A 251 -29.84 27.54 2.70
N ASP A 252 -29.21 28.01 1.63
CA ASP A 252 -29.70 29.03 0.70
C ASP A 252 -29.50 28.43 -0.71
N ASP A 253 -30.54 28.14 -1.50
CA ASP A 253 -31.23 29.03 -2.46
C ASP A 253 -30.25 29.51 -3.58
N GLU A 254 -30.45 29.44 -4.91
CA GLU A 254 -31.60 29.33 -5.81
C GLU A 254 -31.57 28.09 -6.75
N ARG A 255 -32.58 27.77 -7.58
CA ARG A 255 -34.08 27.87 -7.55
C ARG A 255 -34.63 27.28 -8.88
N ALA A 256 -35.84 26.71 -8.90
CA ALA A 256 -36.52 26.25 -10.13
C ALA A 256 -38.04 26.57 -10.06
N PRO A 257 -38.69 27.03 -11.16
CA PRO A 257 -40.04 27.57 -11.09
C PRO A 257 -41.15 26.51 -11.11
N ILE A 258 -42.16 26.71 -10.26
CA ILE A 258 -43.36 25.88 -10.14
C ILE A 258 -44.39 26.25 -11.22
N ARG A 259 -45.15 25.27 -11.74
CA ARG A 259 -46.46 25.48 -12.36
C ARG A 259 -47.56 24.70 -11.63
N PRO A 260 -48.82 25.17 -11.67
CA PRO A 260 -49.71 25.09 -10.51
C PRO A 260 -50.67 23.89 -10.54
N GLN A 261 -51.19 23.54 -9.36
CA GLN A 261 -52.46 22.83 -9.22
C GLN A 261 -53.54 23.78 -8.70
N SER A 262 -54.75 23.66 -9.25
CA SER A 262 -55.89 24.53 -8.95
C SER A 262 -56.57 24.19 -7.62
N ALA A 263 -57.19 25.20 -7.01
CA ALA A 263 -57.92 25.11 -5.74
C ALA A 263 -59.21 24.27 -5.81
N PRO A 264 -59.82 23.99 -4.65
CA PRO A 264 -61.16 24.55 -4.41
C PRO A 264 -61.32 25.22 -3.03
N VAL A 265 -62.07 26.33 -3.02
CA VAL A 265 -62.46 27.22 -1.90
C VAL A 265 -63.76 27.93 -2.34
N PRO A 266 -64.68 28.47 -1.49
CA PRO A 266 -64.89 28.37 -0.03
C PRO A 266 -66.33 27.87 0.34
N THR A 267 -66.67 27.92 1.64
CA THR A 267 -67.88 28.59 2.23
C THR A 267 -68.37 27.82 3.47
N ALA A 268 -68.70 28.40 4.64
CA ALA A 268 -68.35 29.69 5.29
C ALA A 268 -68.70 29.60 6.80
N ALA A 269 -68.16 30.49 7.63
CA ALA A 269 -68.63 30.72 9.01
C ALA A 269 -69.81 31.73 9.05
N PRO A 270 -70.57 31.83 10.15
CA PRO A 270 -70.33 32.88 11.16
C PRO A 270 -70.29 32.31 12.59
N SER A 271 -69.53 32.79 13.58
CA SER A 271 -69.25 34.12 14.17
C SER A 271 -70.08 34.44 15.42
N ASN A 272 -69.36 34.79 16.51
CA ASN A 272 -69.73 35.60 17.67
C ASN A 272 -70.65 35.03 18.78
N GLY A 273 -70.29 35.34 20.03
CA GLY A 273 -71.19 35.27 21.20
C GLY A 273 -70.49 34.94 22.53
N GLU A 274 -69.95 35.94 23.22
CA GLU A 274 -69.61 35.82 24.65
C GLU A 274 -70.88 35.64 25.50
N ILE A 275 -70.80 34.89 26.61
CA ILE A 275 -71.04 35.41 27.99
C ILE A 275 -70.74 34.35 29.05
N ALA A 276 -70.24 34.81 30.20
CA ALA A 276 -70.05 34.00 31.41
C ALA A 276 -71.38 33.74 32.15
N THR A 277 -71.39 32.82 33.13
CA THR A 277 -71.64 33.15 34.57
C THR A 277 -71.61 31.86 35.42
N THR A 278 -71.04 31.98 36.62
CA THR A 278 -70.97 30.96 37.68
C THR A 278 -72.33 30.73 38.36
N ASN A 279 -72.67 29.47 38.65
CA ASN A 279 -73.24 29.04 39.94
C ASN A 279 -73.16 27.52 40.11
#